data_AF-A0A2R7KJJ8-F1
#
_entry.id   AF-A0A2R7KJJ8-F1
#
_cell.length_a   1.000
_cell.length_b   1.000
_cell.length_c   1.000
_cell.angle_alpha   90.00
_cell.angle_beta   90.00
_cell.angle_gamma   90.00
#
_symmetry.space_group_name_H-M   'P 1'
#
loop_
_entity.id
_entity.type
_entity.pdbx_description
1 polymer ?
#
loop_
_entity_poly.entity_id
_entity_poly.type
_entity_poly.pdbx_seq_one_letter_code
_entity_poly.pdbx_strand_id
1 'polypeptide(L)'
;MEENDFVSIWLEESGNPAIEELTRVNQEVADKTANFLSEKGLNSTDLSAIVDINHDEISRWLNGRHAFSIKKLQEMSQTLADHN
;
A
#
# COMPACT_ATOMS: atom_id res chain seq x y z
N MET A 1 4.10 -29.74 -9.61
CA MET A 1 2.63 -29.73 -9.82
C MET A 1 2.15 -28.44 -9.19
N GLU A 2 1.58 -27.48 -9.92
CA GLU A 2 0.79 -27.60 -11.15
C GLU A 2 1.29 -26.64 -12.24
N GLU A 3 1.53 -27.17 -13.45
CA GLU A 3 1.83 -26.40 -14.66
C GLU A 3 0.57 -25.72 -15.25
N ASN A 4 -0.55 -25.70 -14.53
CA ASN A 4 -1.84 -25.18 -14.98
C ASN A 4 -2.69 -24.70 -13.80
N ASP A 5 -2.23 -23.68 -13.07
CA ASP A 5 -3.15 -22.95 -12.21
C ASP A 5 -4.13 -22.16 -13.10
N PHE A 6 -5.35 -22.67 -13.22
CA PHE A 6 -6.42 -22.05 -13.99
C PHE A 6 -6.65 -20.58 -13.60
N VAL A 7 -6.39 -20.21 -12.34
CA VAL A 7 -6.50 -18.82 -11.88
C VAL A 7 -5.39 -17.98 -12.47
N SER A 8 -4.14 -18.46 -12.43
CA SER A 8 -2.98 -17.78 -13.01
C SER A 8 -3.11 -17.58 -14.52
N ILE A 9 -3.56 -18.61 -15.27
CA ILE A 9 -3.79 -18.51 -16.72
C ILE A 9 -4.89 -17.48 -17.01
N TRP A 10 -6.01 -17.53 -16.28
CA TRP A 10 -7.10 -16.57 -16.47
C TRP A 10 -6.68 -15.13 -16.12
N LEU A 11 -5.87 -14.93 -15.08
CA LEU A 11 -5.30 -13.62 -14.74
C LEU A 11 -4.34 -13.12 -15.82
N GLU A 12 -3.54 -13.99 -16.43
CA GLU A 12 -2.65 -13.62 -17.54
C GLU A 12 -3.42 -13.21 -18.80
N GLU A 13 -4.49 -13.94 -19.14
CA GLU A 13 -5.27 -13.67 -20.36
C GLU A 13 -6.30 -12.55 -20.21
N SER A 14 -6.90 -12.40 -19.02
CA SER A 14 -8.07 -11.56 -18.77
C SER A 14 -7.93 -10.60 -17.59
N GLY A 15 -6.79 -10.62 -16.88
CA GLY A 15 -6.54 -9.74 -15.75
C GLY A 15 -6.57 -8.27 -16.14
N ASN A 16 -6.85 -7.41 -15.16
CA ASN A 16 -6.78 -5.98 -15.34
C ASN A 16 -5.41 -5.47 -14.87
N PRO A 17 -4.53 -5.00 -15.77
CA PRO A 17 -3.20 -4.51 -15.40
C PRO A 17 -3.23 -3.37 -14.38
N ALA A 18 -4.31 -2.58 -14.33
CA ALA A 18 -4.45 -1.52 -13.35
C ALA A 18 -4.67 -2.03 -11.93
N ILE A 19 -5.30 -3.21 -11.77
CA ILE A 19 -5.48 -3.87 -10.46
C ILE A 19 -4.14 -4.42 -9.97
N GLU A 20 -3.38 -5.06 -10.87
CA GLU A 20 -2.05 -5.57 -10.56
C GLU A 20 -1.11 -4.44 -10.11
N GLU A 21 -1.05 -3.35 -10.88
CA GLU A 21 -0.21 -2.21 -10.54
C GLU A 21 -0.65 -1.54 -9.23
N LEU A 22 -1.96 -1.37 -9.00
CA LEU A 22 -2.44 -0.83 -7.73
C LEU A 22 -2.04 -1.73 -6.55
N THR A 23 -2.17 -3.05 -6.72
CA THR A 23 -1.79 -4.03 -5.69
C THR A 23 -0.30 -3.95 -5.39
N ARG A 24 0.54 -3.90 -6.43
CA ARG A 24 1.99 -3.81 -6.33
C ARG A 24 2.42 -2.52 -5.62
N VAL A 25 1.90 -1.37 -6.05
CA VAL A 25 2.22 -0.06 -5.44
C VAL A 25 1.72 0.00 -4.00
N ASN A 26 0.54 -0.53 -3.71
CA ASN A 26 -0.01 -0.55 -2.35
C ASN A 26 0.88 -1.36 -1.39
N GLN A 27 1.33 -2.55 -1.82
CA GLN A 27 2.25 -3.37 -1.04
C GLN A 27 3.58 -2.66 -0.79
N GLU A 28 4.17 -2.06 -1.84
CA GLU A 28 5.45 -1.35 -1.73
C GLU A 28 5.37 -0.18 -0.73
N VAL A 29 4.29 0.60 -0.78
CA VAL A 29 4.09 1.73 0.15
C VAL A 29 3.79 1.26 1.55
N ALA A 30 3.04 0.17 1.73
CA ALA A 30 2.81 -0.43 3.04
C ALA A 30 4.12 -0.90 3.69
N ASP A 31 5.00 -1.56 2.94
CA ASP A 31 6.30 -2.02 3.43
C ASP A 31 7.21 -0.85 3.81
N LYS A 32 7.30 0.18 2.96
CA LYS A 32 8.02 1.43 3.26
C LYS A 32 7.50 2.09 4.53
N THR A 33 6.18 2.13 4.69
CA THR A 33 5.52 2.70 5.88
C THR A 33 5.89 1.90 7.13
N ALA A 34 5.80 0.57 7.08
CA ALA A 34 6.14 -0.29 8.21
C ALA A 34 7.60 -0.10 8.65
N ASN A 35 8.54 -0.05 7.70
CA ASN A 35 9.94 0.20 7.97
C ASN A 35 10.16 1.57 8.61
N PHE A 36 9.63 2.64 8.00
CA PHE A 36 9.73 4.00 8.52
C PHE A 36 9.22 4.12 9.96
N LEU A 37 8.05 3.54 10.25
CA LEU A 37 7.47 3.57 11.59
C LEU A 37 8.34 2.80 12.59
N SER A 38 8.84 1.62 12.21
CA SER A 38 9.71 0.82 13.07
C SER A 38 11.05 1.51 13.34
N GLU A 39 11.67 2.12 12.33
CA GLU A 39 12.96 2.81 12.47
C GLU A 39 12.87 4.05 13.37
N LYS A 40 11.74 4.78 13.30
CA LYS A 40 11.52 6.02 14.07
C LYS A 40 10.75 5.80 15.38
N GLY A 41 10.31 4.58 15.69
CA GLY A 41 9.53 4.27 16.89
C GLY A 41 8.14 4.92 16.91
N LEU A 42 7.54 5.09 15.73
CA LEU A 42 6.26 5.77 15.52
C LEU A 42 5.10 4.77 15.42
N ASN A 43 3.88 5.24 15.62
CA ASN A 43 2.66 4.44 15.52
C ASN A 43 1.69 4.99 14.44
N SER A 44 0.54 4.34 14.25
CA SER A 44 -0.44 4.73 13.23
C SER A 44 -1.03 6.12 13.43
N THR A 45 -1.09 6.62 14.67
CA THR A 45 -1.54 7.99 14.97
C THR A 45 -0.52 9.00 14.45
N ASP A 46 0.76 8.73 14.66
CA ASP A 46 1.84 9.59 14.16
C ASP A 46 1.87 9.57 12.62
N LEU A 47 1.71 8.39 12.01
CA LEU A 47 1.58 8.25 10.57
C LEU A 47 0.48 9.16 10.02
N SER A 48 -0.68 9.15 10.65
CA SER A 48 -1.85 9.94 10.25
C SER A 48 -1.54 11.43 10.23
N ALA A 49 -0.78 11.92 11.23
CA ALA A 49 -0.32 13.30 11.28
C ALA A 49 0.74 13.62 10.21
N ILE A 50 1.65 12.70 9.94
CA ILE A 50 2.74 12.88 8.95
C ILE A 50 2.19 13.01 7.53
N VAL A 51 1.26 12.12 7.16
CA VAL A 51 0.71 12.07 5.79
C VAL A 51 -0.54 12.92 5.61
N ASP A 52 -0.99 13.62 6.66
CA ASP A 52 -2.20 14.45 6.71
C ASP A 52 -3.45 13.70 6.21
N ILE A 53 -3.66 12.48 6.75
CA ILE A 53 -4.83 11.63 6.46
C ILE A 53 -5.52 11.31 7.77
N ASN A 54 -6.85 11.22 7.73
CA ASN A 54 -7.64 10.86 8.89
C ASN A 54 -7.21 9.50 9.48
N HIS A 55 -7.11 9.44 10.81
CA HIS A 55 -6.67 8.24 11.51
C HIS A 55 -7.51 6.99 11.18
N ASP A 56 -8.83 7.11 11.10
CA ASP A 56 -9.72 5.99 10.77
C ASP A 56 -9.48 5.47 9.35
N GLU A 57 -9.13 6.35 8.41
CA GLU A 57 -8.79 5.97 7.03
C GLU A 57 -7.44 5.25 6.96
N ILE A 58 -6.42 5.75 7.67
CA ILE A 58 -5.13 5.06 7.84
C ILE A 58 -5.32 3.69 8.50
N SER A 59 -6.12 3.61 9.57
CA SER A 59 -6.39 2.34 10.24
C SER A 59 -7.10 1.35 9.33
N ARG A 60 -8.07 1.78 8.51
CA ARG A 60 -8.69 0.89 7.53
C ARG A 60 -7.71 0.45 6.46
N TRP A 61 -6.84 1.34 5.99
CA TRP A 61 -5.81 1.01 5.01
C TRP A 61 -4.82 -0.03 5.55
N LEU A 62 -4.28 0.16 6.76
CA LEU A 62 -3.38 -0.79 7.41
C LEU A 62 -4.01 -2.17 7.68
N ASN A 63 -5.34 -2.22 7.84
CA ASN A 63 -6.09 -3.46 8.00
C ASN A 63 -6.62 -4.05 6.67
N GLY A 64 -6.23 -3.48 5.52
CA GLY A 64 -6.67 -3.94 4.19
C GLY A 64 -8.15 -3.70 3.88
N ARG A 65 -8.84 -2.86 4.65
CA ARG A 65 -10.27 -2.52 4.48
C ARG A 65 -10.51 -1.26 3.66
N HIS A 66 -9.45 -0.54 3.31
CA HIS A 66 -9.49 0.64 2.46
C HIS A 66 -8.29 0.60 1.50
N ALA A 67 -8.52 0.93 0.24
CA ALA A 67 -7.47 1.05 -0.77
C ALA A 67 -7.39 2.50 -1.22
N PHE A 68 -6.18 3.06 -1.21
CA PHE A 68 -5.91 4.38 -1.79
C PHE A 68 -5.68 4.29 -3.29
N SER A 69 -5.87 5.40 -3.99
CA SER A 69 -5.44 5.50 -5.39
C SER A 69 -3.90 5.46 -5.50
N ILE A 70 -3.37 5.05 -6.65
CA ILE A 70 -1.92 5.08 -6.93
C ILE A 70 -1.34 6.47 -6.66
N LYS A 71 -2.03 7.53 -7.10
CA LYS A 71 -1.60 8.91 -6.86
C LYS A 71 -1.44 9.20 -5.37
N LYS A 72 -2.42 8.80 -4.55
CA LYS A 72 -2.38 9.03 -3.10
C LYS A 72 -1.28 8.19 -2.44
N LEU A 73 -1.07 6.96 -2.87
CA LEU A 73 0.03 6.10 -2.41
C LEU A 73 1.40 6.71 -2.72
N GLN A 74 1.56 7.31 -3.91
CA GLN A 74 2.79 8.02 -4.30
C GLN A 74 3.01 9.28 -3.46
N GLU A 75 1.96 10.08 -3.22
CA GLU A 75 2.01 11.24 -2.31
C GLU A 75 2.49 10.80 -0.92
N MET A 76 1.89 9.75 -0.35
CA MET A 76 2.31 9.19 0.95
C MET A 76 3.76 8.74 0.93
N SER A 77 4.19 8.00 -0.10
CA SER A 77 5.57 7.53 -0.20
C SER A 77 6.57 8.69 -0.28
N GLN A 78 6.23 9.78 -0.97
CA GLN A 78 7.08 10.96 -1.03
C GLN A 78 7.17 11.65 0.33
N THR A 79 6.04 11.84 1.00
CA THR A 79 6.00 12.43 2.34
C THR A 79 6.86 11.65 3.33
N LEU A 80 6.81 10.32 3.30
CA LEU A 80 7.66 9.47 4.15
C LEU A 80 9.15 9.63 3.82
N ALA A 81 9.50 9.71 2.53
CA ALA A 81 10.88 9.92 2.09
C ALA A 81 11.44 11.28 2.54
N ASP A 82 10.61 12.33 2.55
CA ASP A 82 11.00 13.67 3.00
C ASP A 82 11.24 13.74 4.52
N HIS A 83 10.70 12.78 5.28
CA HIS A 83 10.87 12.68 6.73
C HIS A 83 12.02 11.76 7.16
N ASN A 84 12.73 11.14 6.20
CA ASN A 84 13.78 10.16 6.49
C ASN A 84 15.08 10.81 6.94
#